data_AF-A0ABD0WJK1-F1
#
_entry.id   AF-A0ABD0WJK1-F1
#
_cell.length_a   1.000
_cell.length_b   1.000
_cell.length_c   1.000
_cell.angle_alpha   90.00
_cell.angle_beta   90.00
_cell.angle_gamma   90.00
#
_symmetry.space_group_name_H-M   'P 1'
#
loop_
_entity.id
_entity.type
_entity.pdbx_description
1 polymer ?
#
loop_
_entity_poly.entity_id
_entity_poly.type
_entity_poly.pdbx_seq_one_letter_code
_entity_poly.pdbx_strand_id
1 'polypeptide(L)'
;MIEEVENPEGARSPDYPCQMEYKVTVATGTSEYSGTNNYIYITLVGEKGESEKTILDNPGLDFCRGAVDDYKVCSSIPLGPLLLVRLEKQRYWVEDNWFCRYVTVKPPGDAAALTFPCYRWLIGDVKVELREGAAKRRCDDTSPKLLTHRKAELQERQTTYRWCVWAPGIPKCIDAKTEADLHQDVRFDNEKRSDFEGSLHSPVQDPL
;
A
#
# COMPACT_ATOMS: atom_id res chain seq x y z
N MET A 1 23.26 17.46 25.45
CA MET A 1 23.57 16.17 26.05
C MET A 1 22.55 15.21 25.46
N ILE A 2 22.99 14.45 24.46
CA ILE A 2 22.15 13.58 23.65
C ILE A 2 22.20 12.24 24.36
N GLU A 3 21.09 11.78 24.92
CA GLU A 3 21.00 10.40 25.37
C GLU A 3 20.76 9.54 24.13
N GLU A 4 21.81 8.82 23.73
CA GLU A 4 21.69 7.69 22.83
C GLU A 4 20.72 6.69 23.46
N VAL A 5 19.54 6.54 22.87
CA VAL A 5 18.62 5.49 23.26
C VAL A 5 19.23 4.18 22.78
N GLU A 6 19.85 3.48 23.71
CA GLU A 6 20.41 2.15 23.54
C GLU A 6 19.31 1.21 23.02
N ASN A 7 19.53 0.70 21.80
CA ASN A 7 18.64 -0.25 21.13
C ASN A 7 18.67 -1.58 21.90
N PRO A 8 17.59 -2.00 22.58
CA PRO A 8 17.62 -3.20 23.40
C PRO A 8 17.61 -4.44 22.49
N GLU A 9 18.75 -5.14 22.48
CA GLU A 9 18.89 -6.55 22.12
C GLU A 9 18.34 -6.99 20.73
N GLY A 10 19.21 -6.91 19.72
CA GLY A 10 19.87 -8.14 19.24
C GLY A 10 19.03 -9.31 18.72
N ALA A 11 17.80 -9.12 18.24
CA ALA A 11 17.15 -10.12 17.39
C ALA A 11 17.72 -10.04 15.96
N ARG A 12 18.98 -10.48 15.80
CA ARG A 12 19.53 -10.76 14.47
C ARG A 12 18.68 -11.87 13.88
N SER A 13 17.83 -11.54 12.91
CA SER A 13 17.15 -12.50 12.05
C SER A 13 18.15 -13.59 11.68
N PRO A 14 17.79 -14.89 11.72
CA PRO A 14 18.75 -15.94 11.39
C PRO A 14 19.37 -15.60 10.03
N ASP A 15 20.70 -15.60 9.95
CA ASP A 15 21.44 -15.37 8.70
C ASP A 15 21.17 -16.56 7.76
N TYR A 16 19.96 -16.67 7.23
CA TYR A 16 19.62 -17.61 6.17
C TYR A 16 20.32 -17.11 4.91
N PRO A 17 21.09 -17.96 4.22
CA PRO A 17 21.79 -17.54 3.01
C PRO A 17 20.78 -17.06 1.96
N CYS A 18 20.99 -15.84 1.45
CA CYS A 18 20.20 -15.29 0.36
C CYS A 18 20.39 -16.15 -0.90
N GLN A 19 19.42 -17.00 -1.20
CA GLN A 19 19.48 -17.89 -2.36
C GLN A 19 18.97 -17.20 -3.64
N MET A 20 18.01 -16.29 -3.48
CA MET A 20 17.36 -15.56 -4.58
C MET A 20 17.27 -14.07 -4.22
N GLU A 21 17.86 -13.20 -5.04
CA GLU A 21 17.77 -11.74 -4.90
C GLU A 21 16.73 -11.18 -5.89
N TYR A 22 15.72 -10.47 -5.35
CA TYR A 22 14.71 -9.75 -6.11
C TYR A 22 15.00 -8.26 -6.03
N LYS A 23 14.90 -7.55 -7.16
CA LYS A 23 14.92 -6.07 -7.14
C LYS A 23 13.49 -5.58 -7.00
N VAL A 24 13.25 -4.76 -6.00
CA VAL A 24 11.93 -4.23 -5.68
C VAL A 24 11.97 -2.72 -5.84
N THR A 25 11.05 -2.16 -6.61
CA THR A 25 10.86 -0.71 -6.71
C THR A 25 9.54 -0.34 -6.08
N VAL A 26 9.52 0.64 -5.18
CA VAL A 26 8.29 1.14 -4.54
C VAL A 26 8.07 2.59 -4.96
N ALA A 27 6.87 2.89 -5.46
CA ALA A 27 6.52 4.25 -5.86
C ALA A 27 5.53 4.88 -4.87
N THR A 28 5.94 5.99 -4.25
CA THR A 28 5.11 6.76 -3.31
C THR A 28 4.30 7.83 -4.03
N GLY A 29 3.10 8.13 -3.54
CA GLY A 29 2.16 9.10 -4.12
C GLY A 29 2.74 10.51 -4.24
N THR A 30 2.17 11.33 -5.12
CA THR A 30 2.64 12.70 -5.36
C THR A 30 1.83 13.76 -4.64
N SER A 31 0.71 13.40 -4.01
CA SER A 31 -0.15 14.31 -3.27
C SER A 31 0.52 14.76 -1.95
N GLU A 32 0.05 15.86 -1.36
CA GLU A 32 0.51 16.26 -0.03
C GLU A 32 0.33 15.15 1.01
N TYR A 33 1.30 15.01 1.91
CA TYR A 33 1.33 14.00 2.99
C TYR A 33 1.26 12.55 2.51
N SER A 34 1.63 12.27 1.25
CA SER A 34 1.69 10.92 0.71
C SER A 34 2.89 10.10 1.18
N GLY A 35 3.94 10.76 1.67
CA GLY A 35 5.18 10.13 2.14
C GLY A 35 5.12 9.73 3.61
N THR A 36 6.06 8.90 4.04
CA THR A 36 6.09 8.29 5.38
C THR A 36 7.50 8.23 5.94
N ASN A 37 7.63 8.39 7.26
CA ASN A 37 8.84 8.05 8.02
C ASN A 37 8.66 6.78 8.87
N ASN A 38 7.52 6.11 8.75
CA ASN A 38 7.23 4.84 9.41
C ASN A 38 7.89 3.65 8.69
N TYR A 39 8.07 2.56 9.42
CA TYR A 39 8.70 1.36 8.88
C TYR A 39 7.81 0.67 7.86
N ILE A 40 8.37 0.38 6.68
CA ILE A 40 7.72 -0.42 5.66
C ILE A 40 8.45 -1.75 5.55
N TYR A 41 7.70 -2.83 5.74
CA TYR A 41 8.18 -4.18 5.51
C TYR A 41 7.51 -4.77 4.28
N ILE A 42 8.27 -5.61 3.58
CA ILE A 42 7.77 -6.37 2.44
C ILE A 42 7.93 -7.88 2.67
N THR A 43 7.00 -8.65 2.11
CA THR A 43 7.13 -10.10 1.94
C THR A 43 6.65 -10.47 0.54
N LEU A 44 7.49 -11.20 -0.20
CA LEU A 44 7.16 -11.70 -1.53
C LEU A 44 6.50 -13.07 -1.40
N VAL A 45 5.29 -13.22 -1.91
CA VAL A 45 4.52 -14.47 -1.80
C VAL A 45 4.46 -15.14 -3.17
N GLY A 46 5.12 -16.29 -3.31
CA GLY A 46 5.09 -17.10 -4.52
C GLY A 46 4.32 -18.40 -4.35
N GLU A 47 4.25 -19.19 -5.43
CA GLU A 47 3.60 -20.51 -5.41
C GLU A 47 4.29 -21.52 -4.49
N LYS A 48 5.62 -21.41 -4.33
CA LYS A 48 6.43 -22.37 -3.57
C LYS A 48 6.74 -21.95 -2.14
N GLY A 49 6.37 -20.73 -1.75
CA GLY A 49 6.63 -20.21 -0.42
C GLY A 49 6.62 -18.69 -0.37
N GLU A 50 7.12 -18.15 0.72
CA GLU A 50 7.19 -16.71 0.99
C GLU A 50 8.64 -16.36 1.29
N SER A 51 9.06 -15.15 0.91
CA SER A 51 10.35 -14.62 1.38
C SER A 51 10.29 -14.36 2.89
N GLU A 52 11.44 -14.09 3.48
CA GLU A 52 11.51 -13.47 4.79
C GLU A 52 10.82 -12.08 4.77
N LYS A 53 10.36 -11.64 5.95
CA LYS A 53 9.89 -10.27 6.14
C LYS A 53 11.11 -9.34 6.15
N THR A 54 11.21 -8.49 5.13
CA THR A 54 12.34 -7.59 4.94
C THR A 54 11.90 -6.15 5.22
N ILE A 55 12.65 -5.44 6.07
CA ILE A 55 12.49 -3.99 6.20
C ILE A 55 13.06 -3.31 4.95
N LEU A 56 12.29 -2.39 4.38
CA LEU A 56 12.73 -1.57 3.26
C LEU A 56 13.35 -0.30 3.81
N ASP A 57 14.68 -0.24 3.80
CA ASP A 57 15.45 0.84 4.39
C ASP A 57 16.77 0.98 3.64
N ASN A 58 16.99 2.16 3.06
CA ASN A 58 18.21 2.57 2.37
C ASN A 58 18.87 3.71 3.16
N PRO A 59 20.19 3.94 2.96
CA PRO A 59 20.81 5.14 3.48
C PRO A 59 20.15 6.40 2.91
N GLY A 60 19.51 7.19 3.75
CA GLY A 60 18.88 8.45 3.37
C GLY A 60 17.41 8.52 3.77
N LEU A 61 16.60 9.18 2.93
CA LEU A 61 15.16 9.28 3.11
C LEU A 61 14.47 8.39 2.08
N ASP A 62 13.78 7.36 2.56
CA ASP A 62 12.90 6.53 1.75
C ASP A 62 11.46 7.06 1.76
N PHE A 63 10.65 6.62 0.80
CA PHE A 63 9.21 6.84 0.76
C PHE A 63 8.80 8.31 0.86
N CYS A 64 9.66 9.20 0.36
CA CYS A 64 9.32 10.61 0.25
C CYS A 64 8.15 10.81 -0.73
N ARG A 65 7.42 11.91 -0.55
CA ARG A 65 6.37 12.33 -1.51
C ARG A 65 6.94 12.32 -2.93
N GLY A 66 6.30 11.56 -3.82
CA GLY A 66 6.65 11.42 -5.23
C GLY A 66 7.84 10.51 -5.52
N ALA A 67 8.51 9.98 -4.50
CA ALA A 67 9.70 9.15 -4.65
C ALA A 67 9.40 7.80 -5.32
N VAL A 68 10.47 7.24 -5.88
CA VAL A 68 10.53 5.91 -6.47
C VAL A 68 11.83 5.30 -5.96
N ASP A 69 11.70 4.39 -5.01
CA ASP A 69 12.82 3.88 -4.22
C ASP A 69 13.07 2.41 -4.57
N ASP A 70 14.34 2.05 -4.74
CA ASP A 70 14.78 0.70 -5.13
C ASP A 70 15.40 -0.05 -3.95
N TYR A 71 15.06 -1.33 -3.82
CA TYR A 71 15.49 -2.20 -2.74
C TYR A 71 15.90 -3.58 -3.27
N LYS A 72 16.67 -4.28 -2.45
CA LYS A 72 17.00 -5.69 -2.64
C LYS A 72 16.27 -6.52 -1.60
N VAL A 73 15.48 -7.48 -2.05
CA VAL A 73 14.79 -8.42 -1.18
C VAL A 73 15.34 -9.82 -1.43
N CYS A 74 15.81 -10.44 -0.36
CA CYS A 74 16.34 -11.80 -0.40
C CYS A 74 15.27 -12.82 -0.04
N SER A 75 15.38 -14.00 -0.63
CA SER A 75 14.64 -15.18 -0.21
C SER A 75 15.62 -16.35 -0.01
N SER A 76 15.48 -17.06 1.10
CA SER A 76 16.23 -18.30 1.36
C SER A 76 15.81 -19.48 0.50
N ILE A 77 14.67 -19.36 -0.22
CA ILE A 77 14.13 -20.40 -1.11
C ILE A 77 13.71 -19.82 -2.48
N PRO A 78 13.66 -20.63 -3.54
CA PRO A 78 13.02 -20.25 -4.79
C PRO A 78 11.50 -20.14 -4.61
N LEU A 79 10.94 -18.93 -4.79
CA LEU A 79 9.51 -18.67 -4.55
C LEU A 79 8.59 -19.20 -5.67
N GLY A 80 9.15 -19.50 -6.85
CA GLY A 80 8.36 -19.77 -8.05
C GLY A 80 7.67 -18.49 -8.58
N PRO A 81 6.63 -18.63 -9.41
CA PRO A 81 5.82 -17.48 -9.84
C PRO A 81 5.31 -16.69 -8.64
N LEU A 82 5.51 -15.37 -8.64
CA LEU A 82 4.99 -14.49 -7.62
C LEU A 82 3.48 -14.34 -7.78
N LEU A 83 2.77 -14.45 -6.67
CA LEU A 83 1.31 -14.36 -6.59
C LEU A 83 0.86 -13.04 -5.95
N LEU A 84 1.52 -12.67 -4.84
CA LEU A 84 1.18 -11.48 -4.07
C LEU A 84 2.46 -10.77 -3.59
N VAL A 85 2.35 -9.47 -3.37
CA VAL A 85 3.28 -8.68 -2.56
C VAL A 85 2.55 -8.26 -1.30
N ARG A 86 3.11 -8.59 -0.14
CA ARG A 86 2.59 -8.14 1.15
C ARG A 86 3.40 -6.95 1.63
N LEU A 87 2.73 -5.83 1.92
CA LEU A 87 3.32 -4.67 2.57
C LEU A 87 2.77 -4.56 3.99
N GLU A 88 3.63 -4.23 4.94
CA GLU A 88 3.26 -3.92 6.31
C GLU A 88 3.84 -2.55 6.69
N LYS A 89 2.96 -1.58 7.00
CA LYS A 89 3.36 -0.32 7.61
C LYS A 89 3.31 -0.50 9.12
N GLN A 90 4.38 -0.11 9.82
CA GLN A 90 4.43 -0.12 11.28
C GLN A 90 4.97 1.21 11.79
N ARG A 91 4.36 1.73 12.85
CA ARG A 91 4.77 3.01 13.45
C ARG A 91 6.22 2.97 13.92
N TYR A 92 7.01 3.96 13.51
CA TYR A 92 8.34 4.22 14.04
C TYR A 92 8.28 5.11 15.29
N TRP A 93 7.99 6.41 15.11
CA TRP A 93 7.93 7.37 16.23
C TRP A 93 6.63 8.18 16.23
N VAL A 94 6.34 8.87 15.11
CA VAL A 94 5.08 9.61 14.89
C VAL A 94 4.27 8.89 13.83
N GLU A 95 2.97 8.79 14.07
CA GLU A 95 2.06 8.22 13.10
C GLU A 95 1.88 9.17 11.91
N ASP A 96 2.04 8.63 10.71
CA ASP A 96 1.69 9.27 9.45
C ASP A 96 0.96 8.26 8.55
N ASN A 97 0.32 8.78 7.52
CA ASN A 97 -0.27 7.97 6.46
C ASN A 97 0.73 7.83 5.32
N TRP A 98 0.63 6.74 4.58
CA TRP A 98 1.45 6.55 3.38
C TRP A 98 0.56 6.23 2.17
N PHE A 99 0.73 6.95 1.07
CA PHE A 99 0.08 6.58 -0.19
C PHE A 99 1.06 5.82 -1.07
N CYS A 100 0.84 4.51 -1.21
CA CYS A 100 1.60 3.68 -2.11
C CYS A 100 0.92 3.63 -3.48
N ARG A 101 1.63 4.00 -4.56
CA ARG A 101 1.13 3.88 -5.94
C ARG A 101 1.22 2.44 -6.42
N TYR A 102 2.43 1.89 -6.45
CA TYR A 102 2.68 0.53 -6.91
C TYR A 102 4.00 0.00 -6.36
N VAL A 103 4.14 -1.32 -6.42
CA VAL A 103 5.41 -2.02 -6.23
C VAL A 103 5.75 -2.76 -7.51
N THR A 104 6.97 -2.65 -8.01
CA THR A 104 7.46 -3.56 -9.05
C THR A 104 8.44 -4.55 -8.44
N VAL A 105 8.42 -5.78 -8.93
CA VAL A 105 9.35 -6.83 -8.48
C VAL A 105 9.97 -7.46 -9.70
N LYS A 106 11.29 -7.34 -9.84
CA LYS A 106 12.10 -8.04 -10.84
C LYS A 106 12.67 -9.31 -10.20
N PRO A 107 12.21 -10.51 -10.62
CA PRO A 107 12.77 -11.76 -10.16
C PRO A 107 14.24 -11.94 -10.58
N PRO A 108 14.98 -12.85 -9.93
CA PRO A 108 16.32 -13.23 -10.37
C PRO A 108 16.35 -13.69 -11.84
N GLY A 109 17.43 -13.37 -12.55
CA GLY A 109 17.63 -13.73 -13.95
C GLY A 109 16.92 -12.80 -14.94
N ASP A 110 16.51 -13.36 -16.09
CA ASP A 110 16.02 -12.58 -17.23
C ASP A 110 14.50 -12.32 -17.22
N ALA A 111 13.76 -12.91 -16.27
CA ALA A 111 12.31 -12.78 -16.16
C ALA A 111 11.86 -11.31 -16.09
N ALA A 112 10.80 -10.92 -16.80
CA ALA A 112 10.30 -9.55 -16.79
C ALA A 112 9.90 -9.10 -15.36
N ALA A 113 9.99 -7.79 -15.11
CA ALA A 113 9.47 -7.23 -13.87
C ALA A 113 7.94 -7.34 -13.84
N LEU A 114 7.40 -7.66 -12.67
CA LEU A 114 5.96 -7.73 -12.39
C LEU A 114 5.54 -6.48 -11.64
N THR A 115 4.38 -5.93 -11.98
CA THR A 115 3.85 -4.72 -11.33
C THR A 115 2.66 -5.10 -10.44
N PHE A 116 2.71 -4.67 -9.19
CA PHE A 116 1.69 -4.86 -8.16
C PHE A 116 1.07 -3.48 -7.86
N PRO A 117 -0.02 -3.11 -8.55
CA PRO A 117 -0.69 -1.83 -8.29
C PRO A 117 -1.28 -1.80 -6.89
N CYS A 118 -1.14 -0.66 -6.21
CA CYS A 118 -1.62 -0.43 -4.85
C CYS A 118 -2.66 0.71 -4.83
N TYR A 119 -2.24 1.91 -5.24
CA TYR A 119 -3.03 3.15 -5.34
C TYR A 119 -3.99 3.37 -4.16
N ARG A 120 -3.49 3.21 -2.93
CA ARG A 120 -4.28 3.37 -1.71
C ARG A 120 -3.44 3.88 -0.55
N TRP A 121 -4.14 4.42 0.44
CA TRP A 121 -3.57 4.86 1.70
C TRP A 121 -3.38 3.68 2.65
N LEU A 122 -2.17 3.57 3.22
CA LEU A 122 -1.85 2.71 4.36
C LEU A 122 -1.85 3.60 5.60
N ILE A 123 -2.78 3.32 6.52
CA ILE A 123 -3.07 4.14 7.70
C ILE A 123 -2.90 3.27 8.94
N GLY A 124 -2.18 3.77 9.95
CA GLY A 124 -1.90 3.00 11.15
C GLY A 124 -0.95 1.84 10.89
N ASP A 125 -0.91 0.94 11.86
CA ASP A 125 -0.27 -0.36 11.70
C ASP A 125 -1.17 -1.26 10.84
N VAL A 126 -0.81 -1.42 9.57
CA VAL A 126 -1.65 -2.09 8.58
C VAL A 126 -0.84 -3.04 7.71
N LYS A 127 -1.49 -4.12 7.30
CA LYS A 127 -0.98 -5.13 6.39
C LYS A 127 -1.87 -5.18 5.15
N VAL A 128 -1.28 -5.04 3.98
CA VAL A 128 -1.98 -5.13 2.69
C VAL A 128 -1.31 -6.16 1.80
N GLU A 129 -2.11 -6.95 1.08
CA GLU A 129 -1.63 -7.89 0.07
C GLU A 129 -2.08 -7.43 -1.31
N LEU A 130 -1.11 -7.21 -2.19
CA LEU A 130 -1.27 -6.70 -3.54
C LEU A 130 -1.15 -7.84 -4.54
N ARG A 131 -2.00 -7.84 -5.56
CA ARG A 131 -1.93 -8.76 -6.69
C ARG A 131 -1.12 -8.17 -7.83
N GLU A 132 -0.62 -9.03 -8.70
CA GLU A 132 -0.05 -8.61 -9.98
C GLU A 132 -1.12 -7.92 -10.85
N GLY A 133 -0.70 -6.93 -11.63
CA GLY A 133 -1.58 -5.98 -12.32
C GLY A 133 -2.39 -6.53 -13.49
N ALA A 134 -2.13 -7.77 -13.96
CA ALA A 134 -2.97 -8.39 -14.97
C ALA A 134 -4.38 -8.62 -14.42
N ALA A 135 -5.38 -8.09 -15.11
CA ALA A 135 -6.77 -8.28 -14.73
C ALA A 135 -7.16 -9.77 -14.76
N LYS A 136 -7.74 -10.26 -13.65
CA LYS A 136 -8.20 -11.66 -13.51
C LYS A 136 -9.65 -11.69 -13.05
N ARG A 137 -10.48 -12.52 -13.68
CA ARG A 137 -11.82 -12.87 -13.19
C ARG A 137 -11.71 -13.92 -12.08
N ARG A 138 -12.84 -14.20 -11.42
CA ARG A 138 -12.93 -15.26 -10.41
C ARG A 138 -12.50 -16.63 -10.94
N CYS A 139 -12.91 -16.98 -12.16
CA CYS A 139 -12.57 -18.27 -12.78
C CYS A 139 -11.10 -18.39 -13.18
N ASP A 140 -10.37 -17.28 -13.26
CA ASP A 140 -8.97 -17.27 -13.65
C ASP A 140 -8.05 -17.51 -12.43
N ASP A 141 -8.57 -17.43 -11.19
CA ASP A 141 -7.85 -17.78 -9.97
C ASP A 141 -7.85 -19.30 -9.75
N THR A 142 -6.74 -19.94 -10.05
CA THR A 142 -6.54 -21.38 -9.80
C THR A 142 -5.86 -21.66 -8.46
N SER A 143 -5.08 -20.71 -7.94
CA SER A 143 -4.37 -20.84 -6.68
C SER A 143 -5.30 -20.65 -5.46
N PRO A 144 -5.29 -21.55 -4.46
CA PRO A 144 -6.03 -21.39 -3.21
C PRO A 144 -5.69 -20.09 -2.46
N LYS A 145 -4.43 -19.64 -2.52
CA LYS A 145 -3.99 -18.36 -1.92
C LYS A 145 -4.73 -17.18 -2.57
N LEU A 146 -4.79 -17.16 -3.90
CA LEU A 146 -5.51 -16.13 -4.64
C LEU A 146 -7.02 -16.16 -4.32
N LEU A 147 -7.66 -17.34 -4.39
CA LEU A 147 -9.08 -17.47 -4.07
C LEU A 147 -9.42 -16.95 -2.65
N THR A 148 -8.56 -17.25 -1.68
CA THR A 148 -8.69 -16.79 -0.30
C THR A 148 -8.52 -15.27 -0.19
N HIS A 149 -7.47 -14.72 -0.81
CA HIS A 149 -7.21 -13.28 -0.88
C HIS A 149 -8.41 -12.51 -1.45
N ARG A 150 -8.96 -12.95 -2.59
CA ARG A 150 -10.13 -12.30 -3.21
C ARG A 150 -11.36 -12.34 -2.31
N LYS A 151 -11.60 -13.47 -1.62
CA LYS A 151 -12.74 -13.59 -0.71
C LYS A 151 -12.61 -12.63 0.48
N ALA A 152 -11.42 -12.56 1.08
CA ALA A 152 -11.14 -11.67 2.19
C ALA A 152 -11.27 -10.19 1.79
N GLU A 153 -10.68 -9.81 0.64
CA GLU A 153 -10.78 -8.45 0.10
C GLU A 153 -12.25 -8.03 -0.13
N LEU A 154 -13.06 -8.89 -0.78
CA LEU A 154 -14.47 -8.58 -1.01
C LEU A 154 -15.27 -8.44 0.29
N GLN A 155 -14.97 -9.28 1.29
CA GLN A 155 -15.63 -9.21 2.58
C GLN A 155 -15.29 -7.90 3.30
N GLU A 156 -14.00 -7.52 3.34
CA GLU A 156 -13.55 -6.25 3.90
C GLU A 156 -14.23 -5.07 3.19
N ARG A 157 -14.23 -5.05 1.85
CA ARG A 157 -14.87 -3.98 1.08
C ARG A 157 -16.37 -3.87 1.32
N GLN A 158 -17.08 -4.99 1.47
CA GLN A 158 -18.51 -4.99 1.80
C GLN A 158 -18.78 -4.46 3.22
N THR A 159 -17.84 -4.61 4.14
CA THR A 159 -17.95 -4.01 5.48
C THR A 159 -17.65 -2.51 5.47
N THR A 160 -16.69 -2.07 4.66
CA THR A 160 -16.26 -0.67 4.57
C THR A 160 -17.23 0.19 3.76
N TYR A 161 -17.73 -0.32 2.63
CA TYR A 161 -18.57 0.43 1.70
C TYR A 161 -19.99 -0.11 1.72
N ARG A 162 -20.85 0.51 2.54
CA ARG A 162 -22.24 0.08 2.72
C ARG A 162 -23.22 1.03 2.06
N TRP A 163 -24.38 0.49 1.73
CA TRP A 163 -25.49 1.28 1.19
C TRP A 163 -26.37 1.83 2.31
N CYS A 164 -26.78 3.10 2.20
CA CYS A 164 -27.82 3.69 3.02
C CYS A 164 -28.98 4.21 2.14
N VAL A 165 -30.16 4.37 2.74
CA VAL A 165 -31.30 5.03 2.10
C VAL A 165 -31.30 6.49 2.54
N TRP A 166 -31.08 7.41 1.61
CA TRP A 166 -31.11 8.84 1.90
C TRP A 166 -32.55 9.37 2.00
N ALA A 167 -33.40 9.01 1.04
CA ALA A 167 -34.82 9.37 1.03
C ALA A 167 -35.66 8.30 0.29
N PRO A 168 -36.97 8.16 0.59
CA PRO A 168 -37.85 7.24 -0.12
C PRO A 168 -37.88 7.51 -1.62
N GLY A 169 -37.76 6.45 -2.43
CA GLY A 169 -37.79 6.54 -3.90
C GLY A 169 -36.47 6.99 -4.56
N ILE A 170 -35.46 7.38 -3.79
CA ILE A 170 -34.13 7.77 -4.31
C ILE A 170 -33.21 6.53 -4.33
N PRO A 171 -32.36 6.36 -5.36
CA PRO A 171 -31.31 5.35 -5.34
C PRO A 171 -30.49 5.41 -4.05
N LYS A 172 -30.14 4.25 -3.51
CA LYS A 172 -29.28 4.17 -2.32
C LYS A 172 -27.93 4.86 -2.60
N CYS A 173 -27.32 5.39 -1.55
CA CYS A 173 -25.99 6.01 -1.62
C CYS A 173 -25.06 5.42 -0.57
N ILE A 174 -23.84 5.94 -0.48
CA ILE A 174 -22.85 5.50 0.51
C ILE A 174 -23.35 5.81 1.94
N ASP A 175 -23.15 4.85 2.84
CA ASP A 175 -23.43 4.96 4.27
C ASP A 175 -22.38 5.83 4.97
N ALA A 176 -22.43 7.13 4.72
CA ALA A 176 -21.59 8.16 5.32
C ALA A 176 -22.42 9.43 5.55
N LYS A 177 -22.23 10.11 6.70
CA LYS A 177 -22.93 11.36 7.01
C LYS A 177 -22.10 12.57 6.61
N THR A 178 -20.79 12.45 6.74
CA THR A 178 -19.78 13.49 6.44
C THR A 178 -18.64 12.88 5.63
N GLU A 179 -17.82 13.73 5.01
CA GLU A 179 -16.61 13.27 4.30
C GLU A 179 -15.65 12.50 5.24
N ALA A 180 -15.59 12.90 6.51
CA ALA A 180 -14.77 12.23 7.52
C ALA A 180 -15.24 10.81 7.87
N ASP A 181 -16.46 10.41 7.49
CA ASP A 181 -16.93 9.03 7.65
C ASP A 181 -16.48 8.13 6.49
N LEU A 182 -16.07 8.72 5.35
CA LEU A 182 -15.59 7.97 4.20
C LEU A 182 -14.22 7.35 4.48
N HIS A 183 -13.93 6.21 3.85
CA HIS A 183 -12.57 5.67 3.84
C HIS A 183 -11.61 6.64 3.13
N GLN A 184 -10.37 6.77 3.62
CA GLN A 184 -9.40 7.73 3.07
C GLN A 184 -9.16 7.56 1.56
N ASP A 185 -9.15 6.32 1.07
CA ASP A 185 -9.03 5.99 -0.37
C ASP A 185 -10.08 6.63 -1.29
N VAL A 186 -11.22 7.09 -0.75
CA VAL A 186 -12.31 7.70 -1.52
C VAL A 186 -12.58 9.16 -1.14
N ARG A 187 -11.73 9.75 -0.29
CA ARG A 187 -11.76 11.18 0.03
C ARG A 187 -11.01 11.98 -1.03
N PHE A 188 -11.20 13.29 -1.03
CA PHE A 188 -10.32 14.15 -1.81
C PHE A 188 -8.91 14.14 -1.21
N ASP A 189 -7.91 14.13 -2.09
CA ASP A 189 -6.56 14.53 -1.70
C ASP A 189 -6.57 15.97 -1.22
N ASN A 190 -5.68 16.31 -0.27
CA ASN A 190 -5.70 17.61 0.42
C ASN A 190 -5.64 18.82 -0.54
N GLU A 191 -4.86 18.72 -1.61
CA GLU A 191 -4.77 19.77 -2.65
C GLU A 191 -6.14 20.00 -3.29
N LYS A 192 -6.81 18.93 -3.72
CA LYS A 192 -8.16 19.02 -4.33
C LYS A 192 -9.21 19.51 -3.36
N ARG A 193 -9.14 19.11 -2.09
CA ARG A 193 -10.05 19.63 -1.06
C ARG A 193 -9.88 21.14 -0.93
N SER A 194 -8.63 21.60 -0.85
CA SER A 194 -8.30 23.03 -0.72
C SER A 194 -8.78 23.83 -1.93
N ASP A 195 -8.55 23.32 -3.14
CA ASP A 195 -9.02 23.94 -4.39
C ASP A 195 -10.55 24.03 -4.45
N PHE A 196 -11.24 22.94 -4.07
CA PHE A 196 -12.70 22.89 -4.06
C PHE A 196 -13.28 23.89 -3.05
N GLU A 197 -12.76 23.92 -1.83
CA GLU A 197 -13.18 24.87 -0.80
C GLU A 197 -12.89 26.31 -1.22
N GLY A 198 -11.70 26.60 -1.77
CA GLY A 198 -11.36 27.93 -2.26
C GLY A 198 -12.28 28.41 -3.38
N SER A 199 -12.70 27.50 -4.26
CA SER A 199 -13.61 27.81 -5.37
C SER A 199 -15.02 28.17 -4.88
N LEU A 200 -15.50 27.57 -3.79
CA LEU A 200 -16.82 27.88 -3.21
C LEU A 200 -16.89 29.29 -2.58
N HIS A 201 -15.75 29.83 -2.16
CA HIS A 201 -15.67 31.15 -1.52
C HIS A 201 -15.32 32.28 -2.51
N SER A 202 -14.99 31.94 -3.76
CA SER A 202 -14.70 32.95 -4.78
C SER A 202 -16.02 33.47 -5.36
N PRO A 203 -16.35 34.77 -5.24
CA PRO A 203 -17.53 35.32 -5.90
C PRO A 203 -17.34 35.18 -7.41
N VAL A 204 -18.33 34.61 -8.09
CA VAL A 204 -18.43 34.66 -9.55
C VAL A 204 -18.39 36.13 -9.95
N GLN A 205 -17.27 36.61 -10.48
CA GLN A 205 -17.24 37.89 -11.18
C GLN A 205 -17.97 37.66 -12.51
N ASP A 206 -19.27 37.97 -12.53
CA ASP A 206 -20.01 38.09 -13.77
C ASP A 206 -19.35 39.21 -14.61
N PRO A 207 -18.93 38.94 -15.86
CA PRO A 207 -18.45 39.99 -16.73
C PRO A 207 -19.62 40.92 -17.11
N LEU A 208 -19.40 42.24 -16.94
CA LEU A 208 -20.27 43.31 -17.43
C LEU A 208 -20.34 43.35 -18.96
#